data_AF-A0A956LJV9-F1
#
_entry.id   AF-A0A956LJV9-F1
#
_cell.length_a   1.000
_cell.length_b   1.000
_cell.length_c   1.000
_cell.angle_alpha   90.00
_cell.angle_beta   90.00
_cell.angle_gamma   90.00
#
_symmetry.space_group_name_H-M   'P 1'
#
loop_
_entity.id
_entity.type
_entity.pdbx_description
1 polymer ?
#
loop_
_entity_poly.entity_id
_entity_poly.type
_entity_poly.pdbx_seq_one_letter_code
_entity_poly.pdbx_strand_id
1 'polypeptide(L)'
;DGGLRGQRRGVKTRIITRSARDGRRRSVRDGMLFSHQVVEAGTQFVGSIRELPEGSGTRLSEGLAAPLSFGRGRSNGWGRAEVRVESLPTPPSVVARGDVFEAALATFLQRVGLSQRLRFDRVVALTVLSPLLPEPAGTGDSENADVETIINALGGEARLITKVRRFGVESAWDQRHGVLDRQQSVVGGSVYVFELARPWRDCEAQLVAIERTGIGVGRCRGHGRALFFDTAFTRLEAEEMTKKRDGEQTQRLVVAAERVMNRAFGNGDPPLNRGKLSKSQMSQLIGVCQEATCHEEIVNYLRYQAGRNDPAWTLPMSEAVYSEIEGIFKKEEVGRDDHEARLDRWRRYATFLTRAFTYHDAVRRDSERRR
;
A
#
# COMPACT_ATOMS: atom_id res chain seq x y z
N ASP A 1 9.51 10.26 2.38
CA ASP A 1 8.81 10.28 3.69
C ASP A 1 8.34 8.90 4.12
N GLY A 2 9.28 8.06 4.55
CA GLY A 2 8.98 6.76 5.14
C GLY A 2 8.62 6.95 6.61
N GLY A 3 7.33 6.93 6.94
CA GLY A 3 6.90 6.82 8.33
C GLY A 3 7.42 5.53 8.98
N LEU A 4 7.13 5.35 10.28
CA LEU A 4 7.53 4.16 11.07
C LEU A 4 7.18 2.81 10.41
N ARG A 5 6.24 2.80 9.47
CA ARG A 5 6.05 1.75 8.49
C ARG A 5 6.76 2.13 7.20
N GLY A 6 8.05 1.79 7.07
CA GLY A 6 8.72 1.80 5.78
C GLY A 6 7.89 1.02 4.74
N GLN A 7 8.00 1.38 3.45
CA GLN A 7 7.36 0.64 2.36
C GLN A 7 7.46 -0.87 2.63
N ARG A 8 6.37 -1.62 2.43
CA ARG A 8 6.29 -3.10 2.55
C ARG A 8 7.17 -3.82 1.52
N ARG A 9 8.42 -3.40 1.31
CA ARG A 9 9.43 -4.19 0.63
C ARG A 9 9.81 -5.30 1.60
N GLY A 10 9.64 -6.55 1.17
CA GLY A 10 10.08 -7.69 1.95
C GLY A 10 11.52 -7.49 2.43
N VAL A 11 11.78 -7.80 3.69
CA VAL A 11 13.15 -7.78 4.22
C VAL A 11 13.94 -8.81 3.41
N LYS A 12 15.02 -8.36 2.76
CA LYS A 12 15.85 -9.27 1.98
C LYS A 12 16.52 -10.26 2.92
N THR A 13 16.40 -11.54 2.59
CA THR A 13 17.01 -12.62 3.36
C THR A 13 17.74 -13.58 2.44
N ARG A 14 18.78 -14.23 2.97
CA ARG A 14 19.48 -15.33 2.31
C ARG A 14 19.62 -16.53 3.24
N ILE A 15 19.71 -17.73 2.69
CA ILE A 15 19.97 -18.95 3.45
C ILE A 15 21.48 -19.20 3.45
N ILE A 16 22.05 -19.44 4.64
CA ILE A 16 23.44 -19.87 4.81
C ILE A 16 23.43 -21.26 5.43
N THR A 17 23.95 -22.23 4.68
CA THR A 17 24.14 -23.60 5.15
C THR A 17 25.58 -23.79 5.63
N ARG A 18 25.74 -24.42 6.78
CA ARG A 18 27.03 -24.64 7.44
C ARG A 18 27.15 -26.08 7.91
N SER A 19 28.37 -26.61 7.87
CA SER A 19 28.69 -27.92 8.43
C SER A 19 29.84 -27.83 9.42
N ALA A 20 29.81 -28.65 10.48
CA ALA A 20 30.96 -28.82 11.36
C ALA A 20 31.89 -29.90 10.80
N ARG A 21 33.17 -29.56 10.60
CA ARG A 21 34.19 -30.50 10.13
C ARG A 21 34.85 -31.22 11.31
N ASP A 22 35.11 -32.51 11.14
CA ASP A 22 36.03 -33.27 11.98
C ASP A 22 37.46 -32.97 11.52
N GLY A 23 38.22 -32.24 12.35
CA GLY A 23 39.61 -31.89 12.06
C GLY A 23 40.54 -33.10 11.88
N ARG A 24 40.22 -34.26 12.49
CA ARG A 24 41.02 -35.48 12.35
C ARG A 24 40.67 -36.23 11.06
N ARG A 25 39.39 -36.39 10.76
CA ARG A 25 38.90 -37.16 9.61
C ARG A 25 38.79 -36.37 8.31
N ARG A 26 38.96 -35.03 8.37
CA ARG A 26 38.71 -34.09 7.26
C ARG A 26 37.32 -34.24 6.61
N SER A 27 36.37 -34.84 7.31
CA SER A 27 34.99 -35.06 6.86
C SER A 27 34.01 -34.17 7.63
N VAL A 28 32.77 -34.07 7.16
CA VAL A 28 31.67 -33.45 7.92
C VAL A 28 31.27 -34.39 9.06
N ARG A 29 31.07 -33.85 10.26
CA ARG A 29 30.55 -34.61 11.40
C ARG A 29 29.08 -34.98 11.13
N ASP A 30 28.73 -36.21 11.48
CA ASP A 30 27.35 -36.68 11.32
C ASP A 30 26.37 -35.81 12.14
N GLY A 31 25.20 -35.53 11.56
CA GLY A 31 24.17 -34.66 12.15
C GLY A 31 24.55 -33.17 12.29
N MET A 32 25.73 -32.74 11.84
CA MET A 32 26.22 -31.36 12.04
C MET A 32 26.08 -30.50 10.78
N LEU A 33 24.89 -30.51 10.17
CA LEU A 33 24.51 -29.64 9.06
C LEU A 33 23.38 -28.71 9.51
N PHE A 34 23.59 -27.40 9.39
CA PHE A 34 22.63 -26.39 9.86
C PHE A 34 22.40 -25.34 8.78
N SER A 35 21.15 -24.92 8.62
CA SER A 35 20.76 -23.84 7.73
C SER A 35 20.19 -22.69 8.53
N HIS A 36 20.64 -21.47 8.24
CA HIS A 36 20.15 -20.24 8.85
C HIS A 36 19.62 -19.31 7.77
N GLN A 37 18.39 -18.82 7.93
CA GLN A 37 17.92 -17.68 7.16
C GLN A 37 18.41 -16.41 7.86
N VAL A 38 19.20 -15.60 7.16
CA VAL A 38 19.78 -14.36 7.68
C VAL A 38 19.25 -13.17 6.91
N VAL A 39 19.04 -12.06 7.61
CA VAL A 39 18.75 -10.76 6.99
C VAL A 39 19.99 -10.26 6.25
N GLU A 40 19.81 -9.76 5.03
CA GLU A 40 20.93 -9.26 4.22
C GLU A 40 21.47 -7.92 4.73
N ALA A 41 22.78 -7.72 4.50
CA ALA A 41 23.44 -6.45 4.79
C ALA A 41 22.80 -5.30 4.00
N GLY A 42 22.82 -4.10 4.59
CA GLY A 42 22.15 -2.91 4.04
C GLY A 42 20.65 -2.83 4.39
N THR A 43 20.08 -3.84 5.05
CA THR A 43 18.74 -3.72 5.65
C THR A 43 18.77 -2.70 6.78
N GLN A 44 17.90 -1.69 6.69
CA GLN A 44 17.76 -0.66 7.70
C GLN A 44 16.63 -1.03 8.68
N PHE A 45 16.89 -0.86 9.97
CA PHE A 45 15.91 -0.99 11.03
C PHE A 45 15.78 0.33 11.76
N VAL A 46 14.55 0.73 12.05
CA VAL A 46 14.25 1.99 12.74
C VAL A 46 13.59 1.68 14.07
N GLY A 47 14.10 2.30 15.13
CA GLY A 47 13.60 2.16 16.48
C GLY A 47 13.62 3.50 17.20
N SER A 48 12.97 3.55 18.36
CA SER A 48 12.97 4.74 19.22
C SER A 48 13.16 4.32 20.67
N ILE A 49 14.02 5.01 21.39
CA ILE A 49 14.12 4.91 22.84
C ILE A 49 13.42 6.15 23.41
N ARG A 50 12.51 5.93 24.36
CA ARG A 50 11.68 6.97 24.96
C ARG A 50 11.87 6.96 26.46
N GLU A 51 11.44 8.04 27.12
CA GLU A 51 11.45 8.15 28.58
C GLU A 51 12.84 7.91 29.18
N LEU A 52 13.87 8.47 28.53
CA LEU A 52 15.23 8.42 29.06
C LEU A 52 15.29 9.21 30.37
N PRO A 53 15.84 8.62 31.45
CA PRO A 53 16.10 9.38 32.66
C PRO A 53 16.99 10.58 32.35
N GLU A 54 16.79 11.67 33.11
CA GLU A 54 17.57 12.88 32.96
C GLU A 54 19.08 12.58 33.00
N GLY A 55 19.85 13.20 32.10
CA GLY A 55 21.29 12.96 31.98
C GLY A 55 21.71 11.63 31.33
N SER A 56 20.78 10.72 31.00
CA SER A 56 21.11 9.42 30.37
C SER A 56 21.41 9.53 28.87
N GLY A 57 21.05 10.66 28.23
CA GLY A 57 21.24 10.86 26.78
C GLY A 57 22.69 10.76 26.33
N THR A 58 23.61 11.40 27.05
CA THR A 58 25.05 11.38 26.72
C THR A 58 25.61 9.95 26.80
N ARG A 59 25.33 9.23 27.89
CA ARG A 59 25.79 7.84 28.07
C ARG A 59 25.20 6.90 27.03
N LEU A 60 23.93 7.09 26.67
CA LEU A 60 23.32 6.34 25.60
C LEU A 60 24.02 6.61 24.27
N SER A 61 24.28 7.88 23.94
CA SER A 61 24.98 8.26 22.72
C SER A 61 26.37 7.64 22.64
N GLU A 62 27.14 7.65 23.75
CA GLU A 62 28.44 6.99 23.84
C GLU A 62 28.34 5.48 23.62
N GLY A 63 27.36 4.82 24.27
CA GLY A 63 27.13 3.39 24.11
C GLY A 63 26.70 3.00 22.69
N LEU A 64 25.92 3.84 22.01
CA LEU A 64 25.48 3.62 20.63
C LEU A 64 26.60 3.86 19.61
N ALA A 65 27.62 4.65 19.94
CA ALA A 65 28.80 4.87 19.10
C ALA A 65 29.79 3.67 19.13
N ALA A 66 29.67 2.77 20.10
CA ALA A 66 30.50 1.58 20.17
C ALA A 66 30.13 0.55 19.08
N PRO A 67 31.05 -0.37 18.69
CA PRO A 67 30.71 -1.46 17.78
C PRO A 67 29.66 -2.41 18.38
N LEU A 68 28.39 -2.22 17.99
CA LEU A 68 27.28 -3.04 18.45
C LEU A 68 27.06 -4.27 17.55
N SER A 69 26.61 -5.36 18.16
CA SER A 69 26.24 -6.59 17.45
C SER A 69 24.89 -7.11 17.95
N PHE A 70 23.94 -7.24 17.02
CA PHE A 70 22.56 -7.63 17.29
C PHE A 70 22.30 -9.09 16.91
N GLY A 71 21.44 -9.78 17.65
CA GLY A 71 21.08 -11.18 17.36
C GLY A 71 22.19 -12.21 17.64
N ARG A 72 22.07 -13.37 16.97
CA ARG A 72 22.92 -14.57 17.15
C ARG A 72 24.02 -14.67 16.09
N GLY A 73 25.02 -15.53 16.34
CA GLY A 73 26.09 -15.83 15.38
C GLY A 73 27.22 -14.80 15.34
N ARG A 74 27.40 -14.03 16.42
CA ARG A 74 28.39 -12.93 16.52
C ARG A 74 29.83 -13.38 16.28
N SER A 75 30.19 -14.61 16.68
CA SER A 75 31.50 -15.22 16.41
C SER A 75 31.80 -15.38 14.91
N ASN A 76 30.78 -15.33 14.07
CA ASN A 76 30.87 -15.40 12.61
C ASN A 76 30.79 -14.01 11.95
N GLY A 77 30.90 -12.94 12.73
CA GLY A 77 30.76 -11.57 12.27
C GLY A 77 29.31 -11.14 11.95
N TRP A 78 28.30 -11.96 12.26
CA TRP A 78 26.91 -11.59 12.04
C TRP A 78 26.42 -10.57 13.06
N GLY A 79 25.44 -9.77 12.65
CA GLY A 79 24.75 -8.84 13.55
C GLY A 79 25.43 -7.49 13.76
N ARG A 80 26.63 -7.28 13.21
CA ARG A 80 27.27 -5.95 13.22
C ARG A 80 26.37 -4.96 12.49
N ALA A 81 26.09 -3.83 13.13
CA ALA A 81 25.30 -2.77 12.53
C ALA A 81 25.91 -1.41 12.85
N GLU A 82 25.77 -0.50 11.90
CA GLU A 82 25.98 0.93 12.11
C GLU A 82 24.71 1.50 12.76
N VAL A 83 24.88 2.22 13.87
CA VAL A 83 23.76 2.89 14.54
C VAL A 83 23.85 4.38 14.28
N ARG A 84 22.76 4.94 13.75
CA ARG A 84 22.58 6.38 13.58
C ARG A 84 21.46 6.86 14.47
N VAL A 85 21.71 7.95 15.17
CA VAL A 85 20.70 8.64 15.97
C VAL A 85 20.12 9.75 15.11
N GLU A 86 18.86 9.61 14.74
CA GLU A 86 18.15 10.55 13.88
C GLU A 86 16.89 11.04 14.59
N SER A 87 16.49 12.27 14.28
CA SER A 87 15.17 12.75 14.69
C SER A 87 14.12 12.02 13.86
N LEU A 88 13.26 11.24 14.52
CA LEU A 88 12.17 10.57 13.83
C LEU A 88 11.11 11.61 13.42
N PRO A 89 10.52 11.47 12.21
CA PRO A 89 9.35 12.24 11.85
C PRO A 89 8.29 12.08 12.92
N THR A 90 7.81 13.21 13.46
CA THR A 90 6.69 13.18 14.40
C THR A 90 5.45 12.82 13.59
N PRO A 91 4.74 11.73 13.94
CA PRO A 91 3.49 11.41 13.25
C PRO A 91 2.49 12.57 13.46
N PRO A 92 1.51 12.75 12.56
CA PRO A 92 0.42 13.69 12.82
C PRO A 92 -0.24 13.40 14.17
N SER A 93 -0.77 14.45 14.81
CA SER A 93 -1.43 14.31 16.12
C SER A 93 -2.53 13.25 16.07
N VAL A 94 -2.86 12.68 17.24
CA VAL A 94 -3.96 11.71 17.35
C VAL A 94 -5.26 12.34 16.83
N VAL A 95 -5.49 13.62 17.09
CA VAL A 95 -6.64 14.38 16.55
C VAL A 95 -6.65 14.40 15.03
N ALA A 96 -5.56 14.85 14.40
CA ALA A 96 -5.48 14.95 12.95
C ALA A 96 -5.67 13.58 12.26
N ARG A 97 -5.13 12.51 12.84
CA ARG A 97 -5.35 11.15 12.34
C ARG A 97 -6.78 10.67 12.58
N GLY A 98 -7.35 10.99 13.73
CA GLY A 98 -8.74 10.68 14.09
C GLY A 98 -9.74 11.35 13.15
N ASP A 99 -9.53 12.63 12.80
CA ASP A 99 -10.36 13.36 11.85
C ASP A 99 -10.35 12.71 10.46
N VAL A 100 -9.16 12.32 9.97
CA VAL A 100 -9.02 11.60 8.69
C VAL A 100 -9.72 10.24 8.73
N PHE A 101 -9.58 9.51 9.83
CA PHE A 101 -10.24 8.22 10.01
C PHE A 101 -11.76 8.37 10.06
N GLU A 102 -12.28 9.32 10.84
CA GLU A 102 -13.70 9.60 10.98
C GLU A 102 -14.34 9.99 9.63
N ALA A 103 -13.70 10.88 8.87
CA ALA A 103 -14.15 11.26 7.54
C ALA A 103 -14.16 10.08 6.56
N ALA A 104 -13.11 9.24 6.58
CA ALA A 104 -13.02 8.05 5.74
C ALA A 104 -14.12 7.02 6.10
N LEU A 105 -14.34 6.79 7.40
CA LEU A 105 -15.36 5.87 7.89
C LEU A 105 -16.77 6.35 7.57
N ALA A 106 -17.05 7.65 7.74
CA ALA A 106 -18.33 8.26 7.38
C ALA A 106 -18.62 8.12 5.88
N THR A 107 -17.63 8.41 5.02
CA THR A 107 -17.74 8.25 3.56
C THR A 107 -18.03 6.80 3.19
N PHE A 108 -17.31 5.85 3.80
CA PHE A 108 -17.52 4.42 3.57
C PHE A 108 -18.95 3.99 3.96
N LEU A 109 -19.40 4.38 5.16
CA LEU A 109 -20.70 3.98 5.68
C LEU A 109 -21.87 4.63 4.93
N GLN A 110 -21.70 5.86 4.46
CA GLN A 110 -22.66 6.48 3.53
C GLN A 110 -22.78 5.67 2.24
N ARG A 111 -21.64 5.26 1.65
CA ARG A 111 -21.61 4.47 0.41
C ARG A 111 -22.33 3.12 0.54
N VAL A 112 -22.27 2.49 1.70
CA VAL A 112 -22.94 1.19 1.96
C VAL A 112 -24.32 1.32 2.60
N GLY A 113 -24.86 2.54 2.75
CA GLY A 113 -26.20 2.78 3.30
C GLY A 113 -26.33 2.55 4.81
N LEU A 114 -25.25 2.69 5.57
CA LEU A 114 -25.17 2.44 7.02
C LEU A 114 -24.88 3.69 7.87
N SER A 115 -25.02 4.90 7.32
CA SER A 115 -24.63 6.16 7.97
C SER A 115 -25.36 6.48 9.28
N GLN A 116 -26.51 5.87 9.55
CA GLN A 116 -27.33 6.16 10.76
C GLN A 116 -27.02 5.25 11.97
N ARG A 117 -26.18 4.22 11.82
CA ARG A 117 -26.05 3.16 12.85
C ARG A 117 -24.90 3.31 13.83
N LEU A 118 -23.90 4.16 13.54
CA LEU A 118 -22.70 4.25 14.36
C LEU A 118 -22.45 5.69 14.82
N ARG A 119 -22.09 5.83 16.10
CA ARG A 119 -21.57 7.07 16.68
C ARG A 119 -20.09 7.17 16.33
N PHE A 120 -19.79 7.73 15.16
CA PHE A 120 -18.43 7.76 14.60
C PHE A 120 -17.42 8.44 15.53
N ASP A 121 -17.89 9.45 16.26
CA ASP A 121 -17.16 10.20 17.27
C ASP A 121 -16.68 9.33 18.44
N ARG A 122 -17.15 8.09 18.58
CA ARG A 122 -16.77 7.14 19.63
C ARG A 122 -15.94 5.97 19.14
N VAL A 123 -15.71 5.86 17.83
CA VAL A 123 -14.99 4.71 17.26
C VAL A 123 -13.49 5.00 17.23
N VAL A 124 -12.70 4.09 17.78
CA VAL A 124 -11.24 4.17 17.79
C VAL A 124 -10.63 2.92 17.17
N ALA A 125 -9.78 3.11 16.17
CA ALA A 125 -8.96 2.06 15.59
C ALA A 125 -7.56 2.08 16.22
N LEU A 126 -7.13 0.96 16.79
CA LEU A 126 -5.80 0.76 17.38
C LEU A 126 -5.02 -0.25 16.54
N THR A 127 -3.80 0.09 16.17
CA THR A 127 -2.86 -0.86 15.58
C THR A 127 -1.68 -1.11 16.50
N VAL A 128 -1.40 -2.38 16.75
CA VAL A 128 -0.24 -2.85 17.51
C VAL A 128 0.99 -2.79 16.59
N LEU A 129 2.01 -2.01 16.93
CA LEU A 129 3.24 -1.83 16.14
C LEU A 129 4.36 -2.79 16.54
N SER A 130 4.35 -3.32 17.77
CA SER A 130 5.30 -4.31 18.26
C SER A 130 4.57 -5.39 19.07
N PRO A 131 5.13 -6.59 19.26
CA PRO A 131 4.41 -7.67 19.92
C PRO A 131 3.80 -7.25 21.26
N LEU A 132 2.50 -7.41 21.40
CA LEU A 132 1.75 -7.12 22.63
C LEU A 132 1.73 -8.37 23.51
N LEU A 133 2.29 -8.24 24.71
CA LEU A 133 2.25 -9.25 25.75
C LEU A 133 1.09 -8.87 26.69
N PRO A 134 -0.04 -9.60 26.67
CA PRO A 134 -1.17 -9.27 27.52
C PRO A 134 -0.80 -9.41 28.99
N GLU A 135 -1.47 -8.64 29.85
CA GLU A 135 -1.38 -8.85 31.29
C GLU A 135 -2.03 -10.20 31.64
N PRO A 136 -1.51 -10.94 32.63
CA PRO A 136 -2.10 -12.21 33.03
C PRO A 136 -3.54 -11.98 33.50
N ALA A 137 -4.50 -12.56 32.78
CA ALA A 137 -5.92 -12.43 33.11
C ALA A 137 -6.19 -13.06 34.49
N GLY A 138 -6.80 -12.29 35.39
CA GLY A 138 -7.21 -12.81 36.71
C GLY A 138 -8.32 -13.85 36.64
N THR A 139 -9.01 -13.97 35.50
CA THR A 139 -10.25 -14.73 35.32
C THR A 139 -10.08 -16.05 34.53
N GLY A 140 -8.87 -16.39 34.11
CA GLY A 140 -8.56 -17.69 33.48
C GLY A 140 -8.98 -17.84 32.02
N ASP A 141 -9.69 -16.88 31.41
CA ASP A 141 -9.92 -16.86 29.96
C ASP A 141 -8.73 -16.20 29.24
N SER A 142 -7.82 -17.04 28.74
CA SER A 142 -6.61 -16.58 28.05
C SER A 142 -6.87 -16.09 26.63
N GLU A 143 -8.04 -16.37 26.03
CA GLU A 143 -8.28 -16.09 24.62
C GLU A 143 -8.46 -14.58 24.35
N ASN A 144 -8.93 -13.82 25.35
CA ASN A 144 -9.21 -12.39 25.23
C ASN A 144 -8.35 -11.50 26.13
N ALA A 145 -7.30 -12.05 26.75
CA ALA A 145 -6.43 -11.30 27.65
C ALA A 145 -5.84 -10.02 27.02
N ASP A 146 -5.56 -10.03 25.71
CA ASP A 146 -5.10 -8.85 24.96
C ASP A 146 -6.21 -7.79 24.80
N VAL A 147 -7.45 -8.21 24.58
CA VAL A 147 -8.60 -7.30 24.49
C VAL A 147 -8.85 -6.65 25.84
N GLU A 148 -8.85 -7.43 26.93
CA GLU A 148 -8.97 -6.92 28.30
C GLU A 148 -7.84 -5.95 28.62
N THR A 149 -6.59 -6.31 28.29
CA THR A 149 -5.43 -5.43 28.48
C THR A 149 -5.62 -4.08 27.75
N ILE A 150 -6.13 -4.10 26.51
CA ILE A 150 -6.38 -2.87 25.75
C ILE A 150 -7.57 -2.09 26.33
N ILE A 151 -8.67 -2.74 26.71
CA ILE A 151 -9.83 -2.09 27.33
C ILE A 151 -9.42 -1.42 28.64
N ASN A 152 -8.64 -2.09 29.47
CA ASN A 152 -8.11 -1.53 30.71
C ASN A 152 -7.22 -0.30 30.43
N ALA A 153 -6.36 -0.36 29.40
CA ALA A 153 -5.57 0.79 28.98
C ALA A 153 -6.45 1.97 28.50
N LEU A 154 -7.58 1.66 27.85
CA LEU A 154 -8.61 2.63 27.44
C LEU A 154 -9.53 3.09 28.59
N GLY A 155 -9.27 2.69 29.83
CA GLY A 155 -9.99 3.15 31.02
C GLY A 155 -11.19 2.30 31.40
N GLY A 156 -11.30 1.09 30.86
CA GLY A 156 -12.34 0.11 31.21
C GLY A 156 -13.67 0.28 30.47
N GLU A 157 -13.88 1.41 29.80
CA GLU A 157 -15.16 1.77 29.18
C GLU A 157 -15.11 1.71 27.64
N ALA A 158 -14.77 0.53 27.11
CA ALA A 158 -14.69 0.30 25.68
C ALA A 158 -15.32 -1.04 25.29
N ARG A 159 -16.06 -1.05 24.19
CA ARG A 159 -16.65 -2.25 23.58
C ARG A 159 -15.88 -2.62 22.32
N LEU A 160 -15.40 -3.85 22.24
CA LEU A 160 -14.77 -4.35 21.01
C LEU A 160 -15.82 -4.45 19.89
N ILE A 161 -15.55 -3.81 18.75
CA ILE A 161 -16.35 -3.95 17.52
C ILE A 161 -15.78 -5.09 16.67
N THR A 162 -14.47 -5.03 16.39
CA THR A 162 -13.79 -6.04 15.58
C THR A 162 -12.30 -6.09 15.92
N LYS A 163 -11.69 -7.24 15.65
CA LYS A 163 -10.25 -7.46 15.79
C LYS A 163 -9.74 -8.30 14.64
N VAL A 164 -8.58 -7.93 14.12
CA VAL A 164 -7.82 -8.70 13.13
C VAL A 164 -6.42 -8.86 13.69
N ARG A 165 -6.13 -10.05 14.21
CA ARG A 165 -4.89 -10.31 14.94
C ARG A 165 -4.29 -11.66 14.58
N ARG A 166 -3.01 -11.80 14.87
CA ARG A 166 -2.31 -13.09 14.83
C ARG A 166 -1.55 -13.28 16.14
N PHE A 167 -1.56 -14.50 16.64
CA PHE A 167 -0.76 -14.88 17.79
C PHE A 167 0.64 -15.31 17.36
N GLY A 168 1.61 -15.00 18.21
CA GLY A 168 3.00 -15.42 18.11
C GLY A 168 3.49 -15.95 19.45
N VAL A 169 4.70 -16.50 19.42
CA VAL A 169 5.45 -16.85 20.63
C VAL A 169 6.71 -16.02 20.61
N GLU A 170 6.83 -15.08 21.55
CA GLU A 170 8.09 -14.41 21.81
C GLU A 170 8.97 -15.34 22.62
N SER A 171 10.20 -15.53 22.15
CA SER A 171 11.19 -16.30 22.89
C SER A 171 12.48 -15.49 23.05
N ALA A 172 12.94 -15.38 24.29
CA ALA A 172 14.13 -14.64 24.64
C ALA A 172 15.04 -15.50 25.51
N TRP A 173 16.34 -15.41 25.28
CA TRP A 173 17.32 -16.03 26.16
C TRP A 173 17.65 -15.06 27.29
N ASP A 174 17.28 -15.40 28.51
CA ASP A 174 17.71 -14.66 29.68
C ASP A 174 19.18 -15.01 29.97
N GLN A 175 20.09 -14.08 29.68
CA GLN A 175 21.52 -14.27 29.88
C GLN A 175 21.91 -14.37 31.36
N ARG A 176 21.12 -13.79 32.27
CA ARG A 176 21.43 -13.79 33.70
C ARG A 176 21.11 -15.15 34.30
N HIS A 177 19.99 -15.73 33.89
CA HIS A 177 19.51 -16.99 34.45
C HIS A 177 19.82 -18.21 33.57
N GLY A 178 20.28 -18.00 32.33
CA GLY A 178 20.60 -19.08 31.40
C GLY A 178 19.39 -19.90 30.97
N VAL A 179 18.21 -19.28 30.95
CA VAL A 179 16.94 -19.94 30.59
C VAL A 179 16.29 -19.29 29.37
N LEU A 180 15.53 -20.09 28.64
CA LEU A 180 14.70 -19.60 27.54
C LEU A 180 13.33 -19.19 28.11
N ASP A 181 13.07 -17.89 28.13
CA ASP A 181 11.75 -17.34 28.43
C ASP A 181 10.87 -17.41 27.17
N ARG A 182 9.63 -17.88 27.33
CA ARG A 182 8.65 -18.03 26.24
C ARG A 182 7.33 -17.44 26.68
N GLN A 183 6.82 -16.51 25.90
CA GLN A 183 5.58 -15.81 26.19
C GLN A 183 4.71 -15.77 24.94
N GLN A 184 3.42 -16.06 25.09
CA GLN A 184 2.46 -15.85 24.01
C GLN A 184 2.28 -14.34 23.80
N SER A 185 2.24 -13.92 22.54
CA SER A 185 2.07 -12.51 22.17
C SER A 185 1.03 -12.36 21.07
N VAL A 186 0.50 -11.16 20.94
CA VAL A 186 -0.15 -10.69 19.73
C VAL A 186 0.92 -10.04 18.86
N VAL A 187 1.07 -10.48 17.61
CA VAL A 187 2.12 -9.96 16.72
C VAL A 187 1.85 -8.50 16.31
N GLY A 188 2.93 -7.77 16.05
CA GLY A 188 2.85 -6.45 15.42
C GLY A 188 2.13 -6.51 14.06
N GLY A 189 1.37 -5.47 13.76
CA GLY A 189 0.45 -5.37 12.62
C GLY A 189 -1.00 -5.71 12.94
N SER A 190 -1.29 -6.26 14.13
CA SER A 190 -2.65 -6.57 14.57
C SER A 190 -3.48 -5.30 14.80
N VAL A 191 -4.74 -5.31 14.40
CA VAL A 191 -5.66 -4.16 14.44
C VAL A 191 -6.88 -4.49 15.29
N TYR A 192 -7.30 -3.52 16.10
CA TYR A 192 -8.49 -3.57 16.94
C TYR A 192 -9.33 -2.34 16.68
N VAL A 193 -10.65 -2.50 16.70
CA VAL A 193 -11.60 -1.39 16.61
C VAL A 193 -12.51 -1.45 17.81
N PHE A 194 -12.57 -0.36 18.55
CA PHE A 194 -13.38 -0.21 19.76
C PHE A 194 -14.40 0.91 19.58
N GLU A 195 -15.54 0.75 20.24
CA GLU A 195 -16.49 1.82 20.54
C GLU A 195 -16.27 2.24 22.00
N LEU A 196 -15.96 3.52 22.22
CA LEU A 196 -15.79 4.10 23.55
C LEU A 196 -17.14 4.53 24.14
N ALA A 197 -17.26 4.57 25.46
CA ALA A 197 -18.46 5.10 26.12
C ALA A 197 -18.70 6.60 25.88
N ARG A 198 -17.62 7.34 25.57
CA ARG A 198 -17.61 8.79 25.30
C ARG A 198 -16.87 9.10 23.99
N PRO A 199 -17.03 10.31 23.43
CA PRO A 199 -16.29 10.72 22.25
C PRO A 199 -14.77 10.52 22.40
N TRP A 200 -14.09 10.03 21.36
CA TRP A 200 -12.66 9.74 21.44
C TRP A 200 -11.80 11.00 21.63
N ARG A 201 -12.30 12.16 21.22
CA ARG A 201 -11.66 13.46 21.45
C ARG A 201 -11.54 13.77 22.95
N ASP A 202 -12.53 13.37 23.74
CA ASP A 202 -12.50 13.52 25.20
C ASP A 202 -11.49 12.57 25.86
N CYS A 203 -11.02 11.56 25.12
CA CYS A 203 -9.99 10.61 25.52
C CYS A 203 -8.60 10.95 24.95
N GLU A 204 -8.41 12.07 24.24
CA GLU A 204 -7.17 12.34 23.48
C GLU A 204 -5.92 12.16 24.35
N ALA A 205 -5.89 12.77 25.53
CA ALA A 205 -4.74 12.68 26.44
C ALA A 205 -4.38 11.24 26.81
N GLN A 206 -5.39 10.39 27.00
CA GLN A 206 -5.22 8.98 27.29
C GLN A 206 -4.70 8.20 26.06
N LEU A 207 -5.26 8.46 24.88
CA LEU A 207 -4.79 7.86 23.63
C LEU A 207 -3.32 8.23 23.35
N VAL A 208 -2.95 9.50 23.53
CA VAL A 208 -1.57 9.99 23.41
C VAL A 208 -0.66 9.33 24.44
N ALA A 209 -1.11 9.19 25.69
CA ALA A 209 -0.35 8.51 26.73
C ALA A 209 -0.06 7.05 26.34
N ILE A 210 -1.07 6.32 25.87
CA ILE A 210 -0.94 4.93 25.39
C ILE A 210 0.05 4.84 24.22
N GLU A 211 -0.02 5.73 23.22
CA GLU A 211 0.94 5.70 22.10
C GLU A 211 2.37 5.99 22.57
N ARG A 212 2.53 6.81 23.62
CA ARG A 212 3.83 7.15 24.20
C ARG A 212 4.42 5.95 24.96
N THR A 213 3.64 5.35 25.85
CA THR A 213 4.11 4.36 26.83
C THR A 213 3.98 2.92 26.36
N GLY A 214 3.11 2.62 25.40
CA GLY A 214 2.72 1.25 25.03
C GLY A 214 1.71 0.62 26.00
N ILE A 215 1.27 -0.60 25.67
CA ILE A 215 0.23 -1.38 26.35
C ILE A 215 0.81 -2.72 26.82
N GLY A 216 0.33 -3.23 27.95
CA GLY A 216 0.66 -4.58 28.43
C GLY A 216 2.07 -4.72 29.03
N VAL A 217 2.51 -5.98 29.13
CA VAL A 217 3.75 -6.36 29.81
C VAL A 217 4.97 -6.04 28.95
N GLY A 218 6.06 -5.59 29.59
CA GLY A 218 7.33 -5.36 28.91
C GLY A 218 7.36 -4.11 28.03
N ARG A 219 6.47 -3.15 28.27
CA ARG A 219 6.44 -1.85 27.55
C ARG A 219 7.78 -1.10 27.57
N CYS A 220 8.51 -1.15 28.69
CA CYS A 220 9.86 -0.58 28.81
C CYS A 220 10.92 -1.28 27.94
N ARG A 221 10.63 -2.49 27.43
CA ARG A 221 11.46 -3.25 26.49
C ARG A 221 11.02 -3.05 25.03
N GLY A 222 10.03 -2.19 24.79
CA GLY A 222 9.49 -1.90 23.46
C GLY A 222 8.36 -2.81 23.00
N HIS A 223 7.79 -3.65 23.89
CA HIS A 223 6.58 -4.42 23.61
C HIS A 223 5.32 -3.55 23.66
N GLY A 224 4.27 -4.02 22.98
CA GLY A 224 2.94 -3.42 23.01
C GLY A 224 2.86 -1.97 22.56
N ARG A 225 3.77 -1.53 21.68
CA ARG A 225 3.65 -0.22 21.05
C ARG A 225 2.35 -0.18 20.25
N ALA A 226 1.59 0.90 20.39
CA ALA A 226 0.32 1.07 19.71
C ALA A 226 0.29 2.38 18.94
N LEU A 227 -0.57 2.44 17.93
CA LEU A 227 -0.85 3.61 17.12
C LEU A 227 -2.35 3.67 16.84
N PHE A 228 -2.99 4.76 17.24
CA PHE A 228 -4.39 5.02 16.96
C PHE A 228 -4.57 5.62 15.57
N PHE A 229 -5.69 5.32 14.91
CA PHE A 229 -6.04 5.91 13.62
C PHE A 229 -4.89 5.81 12.60
N ASP A 230 -4.28 4.63 12.49
CA ASP A 230 -3.10 4.40 11.66
C ASP A 230 -3.40 4.72 10.18
N THR A 231 -2.89 5.85 9.71
CA THR A 231 -3.15 6.38 8.36
C THR A 231 -2.48 5.56 7.26
N ALA A 232 -1.62 4.60 7.60
CA ALA A 232 -1.08 3.69 6.59
C ALA A 232 -2.21 2.87 5.94
N PHE A 233 -3.29 2.56 6.66
CA PHE A 233 -4.42 1.81 6.10
C PHE A 233 -5.35 2.70 5.26
N THR A 234 -5.58 3.94 5.66
CA THR A 234 -6.43 4.87 4.90
C THR A 234 -5.80 5.25 3.56
N ARG A 235 -4.47 5.37 3.49
CA ARG A 235 -3.76 5.60 2.22
C ARG A 235 -3.77 4.39 1.29
N LEU A 236 -3.62 3.18 1.82
CA LEU A 236 -3.59 1.97 1.00
C LEU A 236 -4.91 1.73 0.28
N GLU A 237 -6.06 1.94 0.93
CA GLU A 237 -7.35 1.83 0.25
C GLU A 237 -7.55 2.93 -0.79
N ALA A 238 -7.14 4.17 -0.50
CA ALA A 238 -7.21 5.24 -1.49
C ALA A 238 -6.35 4.90 -2.72
N GLU A 239 -5.13 4.42 -2.52
CA GLU A 239 -4.23 3.98 -3.60
C GLU A 239 -4.75 2.76 -4.36
N GLU A 240 -5.27 1.74 -3.67
CA GLU A 240 -5.83 0.53 -4.31
C GLU A 240 -7.13 0.83 -5.04
N MET A 241 -8.00 1.67 -4.49
CA MET A 241 -9.21 2.12 -5.17
C MET A 241 -8.85 2.97 -6.40
N THR A 242 -7.84 3.82 -6.30
CA THR A 242 -7.34 4.61 -7.43
C THR A 242 -6.77 3.69 -8.50
N LYS A 243 -5.92 2.73 -8.14
CA LYS A 243 -5.38 1.72 -9.08
C LYS A 243 -6.47 0.89 -9.74
N LYS A 244 -7.49 0.47 -8.98
CA LYS A 244 -8.61 -0.30 -9.51
C LYS A 244 -9.44 0.54 -10.48
N ARG A 245 -9.75 1.80 -10.11
CA ARG A 245 -10.46 2.75 -10.97
C ARG A 245 -9.67 3.04 -12.25
N ASP A 246 -8.37 3.28 -12.14
CA ASP A 246 -7.46 3.49 -13.27
C ASP A 246 -7.40 2.25 -14.17
N GLY A 247 -7.40 1.05 -13.59
CA GLY A 247 -7.44 -0.22 -14.30
C GLY A 247 -8.74 -0.41 -15.09
N GLU A 248 -9.88 -0.17 -14.46
CA GLU A 248 -11.21 -0.23 -15.11
C GLU A 248 -11.35 0.83 -16.22
N GLN A 249 -10.89 2.05 -15.97
CA GLN A 249 -10.86 3.13 -16.95
C GLN A 249 -9.97 2.77 -18.15
N THR A 250 -8.76 2.27 -17.88
CA THR A 250 -7.83 1.81 -18.91
C THR A 250 -8.47 0.71 -19.76
N GLN A 251 -9.13 -0.27 -19.14
CA GLN A 251 -9.83 -1.33 -19.86
C GLN A 251 -10.93 -0.78 -20.76
N ARG A 252 -11.72 0.20 -20.31
CA ARG A 252 -12.76 0.85 -21.12
C ARG A 252 -12.18 1.56 -22.34
N LEU A 253 -11.07 2.28 -22.18
CA LEU A 253 -10.38 2.97 -23.27
C LEU A 253 -9.81 1.99 -24.30
N VAL A 254 -9.24 0.86 -23.85
CA VAL A 254 -8.77 -0.22 -24.72
C VAL A 254 -9.93 -0.82 -25.53
N VAL A 255 -11.02 -1.19 -24.87
CA VAL A 255 -12.20 -1.78 -25.54
C VAL A 255 -12.83 -0.81 -26.55
N ALA A 256 -12.90 0.47 -26.22
CA ALA A 256 -13.37 1.50 -27.14
C ALA A 256 -12.48 1.59 -28.40
N ALA A 257 -11.15 1.61 -28.21
CA ALA A 257 -10.19 1.69 -29.30
C ALA A 257 -10.25 0.45 -30.21
N GLU A 258 -10.37 -0.74 -29.61
CA GLU A 258 -10.55 -2.00 -30.33
C GLU A 258 -11.86 -2.01 -31.12
N ARG A 259 -12.97 -1.49 -30.56
CA ARG A 259 -14.24 -1.44 -31.28
C ARG A 259 -14.17 -0.56 -32.53
N VAL A 260 -13.53 0.61 -32.44
CA VAL A 260 -13.30 1.47 -33.61
C VAL A 260 -12.48 0.73 -34.67
N MET A 261 -11.39 0.07 -34.27
CA MET A 261 -10.51 -0.61 -35.23
C MET A 261 -11.14 -1.88 -35.82
N ASN A 262 -11.91 -2.64 -35.05
CA ASN A 262 -12.69 -3.77 -35.56
C ASN A 262 -13.64 -3.33 -36.67
N ARG A 263 -14.35 -2.21 -36.48
CA ARG A 263 -15.22 -1.65 -37.53
C ARG A 263 -14.41 -1.16 -38.73
N ALA A 264 -13.27 -0.49 -38.52
CA ALA A 264 -12.41 0.05 -39.58
C ALA A 264 -11.79 -1.03 -40.48
N PHE A 265 -11.49 -2.21 -39.93
CA PHE A 265 -10.93 -3.33 -40.68
C PHE A 265 -12.01 -4.31 -41.19
N GLY A 266 -13.29 -3.92 -41.16
CA GLY A 266 -14.39 -4.68 -41.77
C GLY A 266 -14.95 -5.82 -40.92
N ASN A 267 -14.55 -5.94 -39.66
CA ASN A 267 -15.00 -6.99 -38.74
C ASN A 267 -16.14 -6.51 -37.81
N GLY A 268 -16.65 -5.29 -37.98
CA GLY A 268 -17.70 -4.72 -37.15
C GLY A 268 -18.87 -4.17 -37.97
N ASP A 269 -20.02 -4.04 -37.32
CA ASP A 269 -21.28 -3.59 -37.92
C ASP A 269 -21.72 -2.23 -37.31
N PRO A 270 -21.92 -1.16 -38.10
CA PRO A 270 -21.61 -1.06 -39.52
C PRO A 270 -20.09 -0.93 -39.76
N PRO A 271 -19.56 -1.49 -40.87
CA PRO A 271 -18.16 -1.41 -41.21
C PRO A 271 -17.77 0.04 -41.49
N LEU A 272 -16.60 0.45 -41.01
CA LEU A 272 -15.99 1.73 -41.31
C LEU A 272 -14.98 1.52 -42.44
N ASN A 273 -15.00 2.37 -43.46
CA ASN A 273 -13.95 2.36 -44.47
C ASN A 273 -12.68 2.97 -43.87
N ARG A 274 -11.63 2.16 -43.66
CA ARG A 274 -10.32 2.64 -43.19
C ARG A 274 -9.68 3.65 -44.14
N GLY A 275 -10.10 3.70 -45.41
CA GLY A 275 -9.51 4.57 -46.41
C GLY A 275 -7.99 4.37 -46.53
N LYS A 276 -7.25 5.48 -46.52
CA LYS A 276 -5.77 5.52 -46.60
C LYS A 276 -5.08 5.61 -45.23
N LEU A 277 -5.78 5.22 -44.17
CA LEU A 277 -5.26 5.32 -42.81
C LEU A 277 -3.97 4.50 -42.65
N SER A 278 -2.93 5.15 -42.13
CA SER A 278 -1.60 4.57 -41.95
C SER A 278 -1.11 4.75 -40.51
N LYS A 279 -0.08 3.99 -40.13
CA LYS A 279 0.56 4.13 -38.80
C LYS A 279 1.08 5.55 -38.55
N SER A 280 1.57 6.22 -39.59
CA SER A 280 2.05 7.61 -39.49
C SER A 280 0.93 8.56 -39.03
N GLN A 281 -0.28 8.40 -39.57
CA GLN A 281 -1.44 9.20 -39.18
C GLN A 281 -1.87 8.95 -37.73
N MET A 282 -1.74 7.71 -37.26
CA MET A 282 -1.97 7.37 -35.85
C MET A 282 -0.93 7.99 -34.91
N SER A 283 0.35 7.92 -35.28
CA SER A 283 1.41 8.59 -34.52
C SER A 283 1.22 10.10 -34.49
N GLN A 284 0.75 10.70 -35.60
CA GLN A 284 0.43 12.13 -35.65
C GLN A 284 -0.71 12.50 -34.68
N LEU A 285 -1.76 11.67 -34.60
CA LEU A 285 -2.84 11.87 -33.61
C LEU A 285 -2.30 11.83 -32.17
N ILE A 286 -1.38 10.92 -31.85
CA ILE A 286 -0.72 10.91 -30.53
C ILE A 286 -0.01 12.26 -30.29
N GLY A 287 0.77 12.75 -31.27
CA GLY A 287 1.44 14.05 -31.18
C GLY A 287 0.46 15.19 -30.88
N VAL A 288 -0.63 15.26 -31.64
CA VAL A 288 -1.71 16.25 -31.42
C VAL A 288 -2.30 16.14 -30.02
N CYS A 289 -2.54 14.93 -29.51
CA CYS A 289 -3.10 14.76 -28.17
C CYS A 289 -2.11 15.20 -27.06
N GLN A 290 -0.80 15.10 -27.30
CA GLN A 290 0.22 15.56 -26.36
C GLN A 290 0.35 17.08 -26.35
N GLU A 291 0.22 17.72 -27.51
CA GLU A 291 0.36 19.18 -27.69
C GLU A 291 -0.94 19.95 -27.41
N ALA A 292 -2.10 19.30 -27.50
CA ALA A 292 -3.38 19.95 -27.31
C ALA A 292 -3.55 20.55 -25.91
N THR A 293 -4.11 21.76 -25.87
CA THR A 293 -4.45 22.51 -24.65
C THR A 293 -5.88 22.29 -24.18
N CYS A 294 -6.74 21.76 -25.06
CA CYS A 294 -8.09 21.32 -24.73
C CYS A 294 -8.53 20.17 -25.67
N HIS A 295 -9.57 19.43 -25.27
CA HIS A 295 -10.03 18.28 -26.06
C HIS A 295 -10.69 18.68 -27.38
N GLU A 296 -11.23 19.90 -27.48
CA GLU A 296 -11.85 20.45 -28.67
C GLU A 296 -10.85 20.60 -29.83
N GLU A 297 -9.59 20.93 -29.54
CA GLU A 297 -8.52 20.97 -30.54
C GLU A 297 -8.30 19.60 -31.19
N ILE A 298 -8.35 18.52 -30.39
CA ILE A 298 -8.21 17.15 -30.88
C ILE A 298 -9.40 16.77 -31.79
N VAL A 299 -10.61 17.15 -31.39
CA VAL A 299 -11.83 16.91 -32.19
C VAL A 299 -11.79 17.72 -33.50
N ASN A 300 -11.36 18.98 -33.44
CA ASN A 300 -11.21 19.84 -34.60
C ASN A 300 -10.13 19.31 -35.56
N TYR A 301 -9.02 18.78 -35.03
CA TYR A 301 -8.00 18.10 -35.83
C TYR A 301 -8.60 16.90 -36.59
N LEU A 302 -9.36 16.03 -35.93
CA LEU A 302 -9.99 14.87 -36.57
C LEU A 302 -10.99 15.31 -37.66
N ARG A 303 -11.83 16.31 -37.38
CA ARG A 303 -12.77 16.88 -38.36
C ARG A 303 -12.04 17.48 -39.56
N TYR A 304 -10.95 18.22 -39.31
CA TYR A 304 -10.13 18.79 -40.37
C TYR A 304 -9.49 17.72 -41.24
N GLN A 305 -8.93 16.65 -40.66
CA GLN A 305 -8.37 15.54 -41.45
C GLN A 305 -9.44 14.84 -42.29
N ALA A 306 -10.68 14.76 -41.80
CA ALA A 306 -11.80 14.18 -42.52
C ALA A 306 -12.34 15.02 -43.68
N GLY A 307 -12.17 16.34 -43.64
CA GLY A 307 -12.63 17.26 -44.68
C GLY A 307 -11.69 17.42 -45.88
N ARG A 308 -10.54 16.72 -45.93
CA ARG A 308 -9.55 16.87 -47.02
C ARG A 308 -10.01 16.16 -48.30
N ASN A 309 -9.52 16.61 -49.46
CA ASN A 309 -9.88 16.07 -50.80
C ASN A 309 -9.55 14.58 -51.02
N ASP A 310 -8.76 13.96 -50.14
CA ASP A 310 -8.42 12.54 -50.13
C ASP A 310 -8.08 12.13 -48.69
N PRO A 311 -9.10 11.98 -47.82
CA PRO A 311 -8.87 11.99 -46.40
C PRO A 311 -8.37 10.62 -45.93
N ALA A 312 -7.23 10.60 -45.24
CA ALA A 312 -6.75 9.40 -44.55
C ALA A 312 -7.69 9.00 -43.41
N TRP A 313 -8.32 9.98 -42.76
CA TRP A 313 -9.36 9.82 -41.76
C TRP A 313 -10.72 10.02 -42.40
N THR A 314 -11.54 8.99 -42.61
CA THR A 314 -12.89 9.22 -43.15
C THR A 314 -13.78 9.91 -42.11
N LEU A 315 -14.83 10.61 -42.55
CA LEU A 315 -15.78 11.25 -41.63
C LEU A 315 -16.43 10.21 -40.68
N PRO A 316 -16.95 9.06 -41.15
CA PRO A 316 -17.49 8.02 -40.27
C PRO A 316 -16.47 7.49 -39.26
N MET A 317 -15.18 7.39 -39.65
CA MET A 317 -14.11 6.96 -38.74
C MET A 317 -13.86 7.98 -37.64
N SER A 318 -13.78 9.26 -38.01
CA SER A 318 -13.54 10.36 -37.07
C SER A 318 -14.69 10.50 -36.07
N GLU A 319 -15.93 10.37 -36.54
CA GLU A 319 -17.12 10.35 -35.69
C GLU A 319 -17.15 9.14 -34.76
N ALA A 320 -16.75 7.95 -35.22
CA ALA A 320 -16.68 6.77 -34.37
C ALA A 320 -15.62 6.92 -33.26
N VAL A 321 -14.43 7.44 -33.57
CA VAL A 321 -13.39 7.74 -32.58
C VAL A 321 -13.93 8.70 -31.51
N TYR A 322 -14.56 9.79 -31.93
CA TYR A 322 -15.15 10.78 -31.03
C TYR A 322 -16.28 10.20 -30.19
N SER A 323 -17.23 9.49 -30.81
CA SER A 323 -18.39 8.92 -30.14
C SER A 323 -18.00 7.91 -29.06
N GLU A 324 -17.00 7.06 -29.32
CA GLU A 324 -16.56 6.04 -28.38
C GLU A 324 -15.92 6.66 -27.12
N ILE A 325 -15.07 7.67 -27.27
CA ILE A 325 -14.47 8.34 -26.11
C ILE A 325 -15.47 9.23 -25.36
N GLU A 326 -16.38 9.93 -26.05
CA GLU A 326 -17.47 10.66 -25.39
C GLU A 326 -18.40 9.73 -24.60
N GLY A 327 -18.61 8.50 -25.09
CA GLY A 327 -19.34 7.48 -24.35
C GLY A 327 -18.69 7.14 -23.01
N ILE A 328 -17.36 7.17 -22.94
CA ILE A 328 -16.60 6.97 -21.69
C ILE A 328 -16.74 8.19 -20.78
N PHE A 329 -16.62 9.41 -21.32
CA PHE A 329 -16.79 10.64 -20.52
C PHE A 329 -18.16 10.70 -19.85
N LYS A 330 -19.22 10.35 -20.59
CA LYS A 330 -20.59 10.30 -20.04
C LYS A 330 -20.73 9.25 -18.93
N LYS A 331 -20.16 8.05 -19.10
CA LYS A 331 -20.23 6.98 -18.09
C LYS A 331 -19.42 7.25 -16.84
N GLU A 332 -18.36 8.04 -16.96
CA GLU A 332 -17.47 8.39 -15.84
C GLU A 332 -17.84 9.72 -15.19
N GLU A 333 -18.97 10.32 -15.60
CA GLU A 333 -19.47 11.61 -15.11
C GLU A 333 -18.39 12.71 -15.17
N VAL A 334 -17.56 12.65 -16.21
CA VAL A 334 -16.54 13.67 -16.45
C VAL A 334 -17.25 14.94 -16.88
N GLY A 335 -17.17 15.96 -16.03
CA GLY A 335 -17.75 17.26 -16.32
C GLY A 335 -17.32 17.75 -17.70
N ARG A 336 -18.19 18.46 -18.41
CA ARG A 336 -17.82 19.10 -19.69
C ARG A 336 -16.67 20.09 -19.51
N ASP A 337 -16.61 20.72 -18.34
CA ASP A 337 -15.63 21.76 -18.01
C ASP A 337 -14.34 21.17 -17.40
N ASP A 338 -14.26 19.85 -17.20
CA ASP A 338 -13.05 19.17 -16.71
C ASP A 338 -12.09 18.89 -17.89
N HIS A 339 -11.54 19.97 -18.44
CA HIS A 339 -10.68 19.92 -19.62
C HIS A 339 -9.44 19.05 -19.41
N GLU A 340 -8.82 19.11 -18.23
CA GLU A 340 -7.60 18.37 -17.91
C GLU A 340 -7.87 16.85 -17.89
N ALA A 341 -8.93 16.40 -17.21
CA ALA A 341 -9.25 14.98 -17.15
C ALA A 341 -9.75 14.44 -18.51
N ARG A 342 -10.35 15.27 -19.36
CA ARG A 342 -10.71 14.88 -20.75
C ARG A 342 -9.46 14.74 -21.61
N LEU A 343 -8.49 15.65 -21.50
CA LEU A 343 -7.21 15.58 -22.21
C LEU A 343 -6.40 14.34 -21.85
N ASP A 344 -6.25 14.03 -20.55
CA ASP A 344 -5.50 12.84 -20.13
C ASP A 344 -6.11 11.55 -20.73
N ARG A 345 -7.44 11.47 -20.73
CA ARG A 345 -8.15 10.35 -21.36
C ARG A 345 -7.93 10.30 -22.87
N TRP A 346 -7.95 11.42 -23.58
CA TRP A 346 -7.63 11.48 -25.01
C TRP A 346 -6.20 11.01 -25.32
N ARG A 347 -5.21 11.41 -24.52
CA ARG A 347 -3.81 10.99 -24.66
C ARG A 347 -3.66 9.47 -24.53
N ARG A 348 -4.28 8.89 -23.49
CA ARG A 348 -4.31 7.43 -23.30
C ARG A 348 -5.07 6.73 -24.43
N TYR A 349 -6.23 7.27 -24.82
CA TYR A 349 -7.06 6.71 -25.88
C TYR A 349 -6.34 6.66 -27.23
N ALA A 350 -5.69 7.75 -27.65
CA ALA A 350 -4.92 7.79 -28.89
C ALA A 350 -3.78 6.75 -28.91
N THR A 351 -3.14 6.53 -27.76
CA THR A 351 -2.14 5.46 -27.61
C THR A 351 -2.74 4.08 -27.83
N PHE A 352 -3.90 3.79 -27.22
CA PHE A 352 -4.58 2.49 -27.40
C PHE A 352 -5.13 2.32 -28.82
N LEU A 353 -5.66 3.38 -29.42
CA LEU A 353 -6.14 3.42 -30.80
C LEU A 353 -5.02 3.06 -31.80
N THR A 354 -3.82 3.60 -31.58
CA THR A 354 -2.63 3.29 -32.39
C THR A 354 -2.16 1.84 -32.24
N ARG A 355 -2.22 1.30 -31.01
CA ARG A 355 -1.88 -0.11 -30.75
C ARG A 355 -2.88 -1.05 -31.42
N ALA A 356 -4.17 -0.79 -31.28
CA ALA A 356 -5.24 -1.53 -31.93
C ALA A 356 -5.07 -1.51 -33.46
N PHE A 357 -4.81 -0.34 -34.05
CA PHE A 357 -4.53 -0.22 -35.49
C PHE A 357 -3.35 -1.10 -35.92
N THR A 358 -2.25 -1.06 -35.17
CA THR A 358 -1.03 -1.82 -35.48
C THR A 358 -1.29 -3.32 -35.45
N TYR A 359 -2.07 -3.79 -34.48
CA TYR A 359 -2.50 -5.18 -34.38
C TYR A 359 -3.33 -5.61 -35.60
N HIS A 360 -4.41 -4.87 -35.91
CA HIS A 360 -5.29 -5.21 -37.03
C HIS A 360 -4.61 -5.13 -38.40
N ASP A 361 -3.73 -4.15 -38.62
CA ASP A 361 -2.97 -4.07 -39.87
C ASP A 361 -1.99 -5.23 -40.02
N ALA A 362 -1.37 -5.70 -38.93
CA ALA A 362 -0.51 -6.89 -38.95
C ALA A 362 -1.31 -8.17 -39.29
N VAL A 363 -2.46 -8.38 -38.66
CA VAL A 363 -3.36 -9.52 -38.92
C VAL A 363 -3.82 -9.53 -40.39
N ARG A 364 -4.19 -8.37 -40.92
CA ARG A 364 -4.60 -8.23 -42.34
C ARG A 364 -3.46 -8.61 -43.29
N ARG A 365 -2.26 -8.06 -43.06
CA ARG A 365 -1.07 -8.36 -43.89
C ARG A 365 -0.69 -9.83 -43.84
N ASP A 366 -0.81 -10.48 -42.68
CA ASP A 366 -0.55 -11.93 -42.56
C ASP A 366 -1.58 -12.74 -43.34
N SER A 367 -2.86 -12.35 -43.27
CA SER A 367 -3.94 -12.99 -44.04
C SER A 367 -3.75 -12.84 -45.54
N GLU A 368 -3.25 -11.69 -46.00
CA GLU A 368 -2.91 -11.42 -47.41
C GLU A 368 -1.71 -12.23 -47.89
N ARG A 369 -0.72 -12.51 -47.03
CA ARG A 369 0.45 -13.33 -47.38
C ARG A 369 0.15 -14.82 -47.51
N ARG A 370 -0.93 -15.28 -46.86
CA ARG A 370 -1.35 -16.69 -46.89
C ARG A 370 -2.26 -17.03 -48.07
N ARG A 371 -2.82 -16.02 -48.73
CA ARG A 371 -3.59 -16.15 -49.97
C ARG A 371 -2.64 -16.04 -51.15
#